data_AF-A0A4Y4G7C6-F1
#
_entry.id   AF-A0A4Y4G7C6-F1
#
_cell.length_a   1.000
_cell.length_b   1.000
_cell.length_c   1.000
_cell.angle_alpha   90.00
_cell.angle_beta   90.00
_cell.angle_gamma   90.00
#
_symmetry.space_group_name_H-M   'P 1'
#
loop_
_entity.id
_entity.type
_entity.pdbx_description
1 polymer ?
#
loop_
_entity_poly.entity_id
_entity_poly.type
_entity_poly.pdbx_seq_one_letter_code
_entity_poly.pdbx_strand_id
1 'polypeptide(L)' 'MSLTLPIIPTNWLMGVLAFSVVLLLPTIIYFSGHTALRRYPKLFNAWHWLFGVYLVYVIITGVHTLLMG' A
#
# COMPACT_ATOMS: atom_id res chain seq x y z
N MET A 1 16.25 -3.73 -10.20
CA MET A 1 16.46 -2.98 -8.94
C MET A 1 15.24 -3.24 -8.07
N SER A 2 15.28 -4.29 -7.26
CA SER A 2 14.17 -4.69 -6.39
C SER A 2 14.08 -3.70 -5.23
N LEU A 3 12.94 -3.01 -5.10
CA LEU A 3 12.57 -2.21 -3.94
C LEU A 3 12.26 -3.17 -2.77
N THR A 4 13.27 -3.89 -2.29
CA THR A 4 13.17 -4.59 -1.01
C THR A 4 13.30 -3.53 0.08
N LEU A 5 12.18 -2.98 0.55
CA LEU A 5 12.15 -2.39 1.88
C LEU A 5 12.49 -3.56 2.83
N PRO A 6 13.67 -3.59 3.47
CA PRO A 6 14.07 -4.69 4.31
C PRO A 6 13.44 -4.45 5.69
N ILE A 7 12.12 -4.44 5.74
CA ILE A 7 11.39 -4.42 7.01
C ILE A 7 10.90 -5.84 7.21
N ILE A 8 11.85 -6.74 7.50
CA ILE A 8 11.51 -8.00 8.14
C ILE A 8 11.25 -7.63 9.60
N PRO A 9 9.99 -7.65 10.07
CA PRO A 9 9.70 -7.25 11.43
C PRO A 9 10.36 -8.24 12.39
N THR A 10 11.33 -7.77 13.16
CA THR A 10 12.05 -8.58 14.16
C THR A 10 11.31 -8.66 15.50
N ASN A 11 10.24 -7.89 15.66
CA ASN A 11 9.35 -7.92 16.83
C ASN A 11 7.93 -7.46 16.43
N TRP A 12 6.98 -7.68 17.34
CA TRP A 12 5.56 -7.37 17.11
C TRP A 12 5.31 -5.88 16.83
N LEU A 13 6.05 -4.98 17.48
CA LEU A 13 5.91 -3.53 17.27
C LEU A 13 6.31 -3.13 15.84
N MET A 14 7.40 -3.70 15.33
CA MET A 14 7.81 -3.52 13.94
C MET A 14 6.78 -4.09 12.96
N GLY A 15 6.11 -5.20 13.31
CA GLY A 15 4.99 -5.74 12.53
C GLY A 15 3.81 -4.77 12.46
N VAL A 16 3.43 -4.16 13.59
CA VAL A 16 2.37 -3.13 13.64
C VAL A 16 2.76 -1.89 12.84
N LEU A 17 4.01 -1.45 12.92
CA LEU A 17 4.51 -0.32 12.13
C LEU A 17 4.49 -0.62 10.64
N ALA A 18 4.98 -1.80 10.23
CA ALA A 18 4.95 -2.24 8.84
C ALA A 18 3.52 -2.30 8.31
N PHE A 19 2.59 -2.90 9.06
CA PHE A 19 1.17 -2.90 8.73
C PHE A 19 0.60 -1.48 8.59
N SER A 20 0.94 -0.59 9.51
CA SER A 20 0.46 0.79 9.47
C SER A 20 0.97 1.55 8.25
N VAL A 21 2.24 1.38 7.88
CA VAL A 21 2.85 2.06 6.74
C VAL A 21 2.42 1.46 5.40
N VAL A 22 2.24 0.14 5.34
CA VAL A 22 1.91 -0.57 4.08
C VAL A 22 0.40 -0.66 3.84
N LEU A 23 -0.42 -0.65 4.89
CA LEU A 23 -1.87 -0.83 4.73
C LEU A 23 -2.67 0.41 5.16
N LEU A 24 -2.45 0.90 6.39
CA LEU A 24 -3.28 1.98 6.94
C LEU A 24 -3.00 3.34 6.29
N LEU A 25 -1.73 3.76 6.24
CA LEU A 25 -1.34 5.06 5.71
C LEU A 25 -1.76 5.24 4.24
N PRO A 26 -1.50 4.29 3.32
CA PRO A 26 -1.92 4.41 1.93
C PRO A 26 -3.44 4.41 1.78
N THR A 27 -4.15 3.67 2.63
CA THR A 27 -5.62 3.67 2.65
C THR A 27 -6.18 5.03 3.06
N ILE A 28 -5.63 5.64 4.12
CA ILE A 28 -6.03 7.00 4.56
C ILE A 28 -5.76 8.00 3.43
N ILE A 29 -4.55 7.98 2.87
CA ILE A 29 -4.17 8.83 1.74
C ILE A 29 -5.14 8.66 0.58
N TYR A 30 -5.45 7.40 0.22
CA TYR A 30 -6.40 7.09 -0.84
C TYR A 30 -7.77 7.73 -0.61
N PHE A 31 -8.36 7.58 0.58
CA PHE A 31 -9.68 8.16 0.88
C PHE A 31 -9.66 9.70 0.90
N SER A 32 -8.60 10.31 1.42
CA SER A 32 -8.41 11.77 1.36
C SER A 32 -8.36 12.24 -0.10
N GLY A 33 -7.56 11.59 -0.94
CA GLY A 33 -7.47 11.88 -2.37
C GLY A 33 -8.78 11.61 -3.13
N HIS A 34 -9.51 10.56 -2.77
CA HIS A 34 -10.80 10.20 -3.36
C HIS A 34 -11.81 11.35 -3.17
N THR A 35 -11.82 11.95 -1.98
CA THR A 35 -12.69 13.08 -1.67
C THR A 35 -12.25 14.36 -2.39
N ALA A 36 -10.94 14.65 -2.38
CA ALA A 36 -10.38 15.86 -2.98
C ALA A 36 -10.45 15.88 -4.52
N LEU A 37 -10.24 14.75 -5.17
CA LEU A 37 -10.11 14.65 -6.63
C LEU A 37 -11.44 14.40 -7.34
N ARG A 38 -12.55 14.23 -6.62
CA ARG A 38 -13.87 13.89 -7.19
C ARG A 38 -14.33 14.83 -8.31
N ARG A 39 -13.92 16.10 -8.28
CA ARG A 39 -14.25 17.12 -9.30
C ARG A 39 -13.41 17.00 -10.58
N TYR A 40 -12.31 16.24 -10.55
CA TYR A 40 -11.35 16.09 -11.64
C TYR A 40 -11.35 14.63 -12.14
N PRO A 41 -12.26 14.25 -13.05
CA PRO A 41 -12.53 12.83 -13.36
C PRO A 41 -11.31 12.06 -13.86
N LYS A 42 -10.43 12.69 -14.66
CA LYS A 42 -9.19 12.06 -15.13
C LYS A 42 -8.23 11.76 -13.98
N LEU A 43 -8.02 12.73 -13.07
CA LEU A 43 -7.15 12.57 -11.90
C LEU A 43 -7.75 11.58 -10.89
N PHE A 44 -9.07 11.62 -10.70
CA PHE A 44 -9.79 10.69 -9.86
C PHE A 44 -9.62 9.24 -10.33
N ASN A 45 -9.76 8.98 -11.64
CA ASN A 45 -9.51 7.65 -12.20
C ASN A 45 -8.04 7.24 -12.06
N ALA A 46 -7.09 8.14 -12.35
CA ALA A 46 -5.68 7.85 -12.16
C ALA A 46 -5.36 7.49 -10.69
N TRP A 47 -5.99 8.18 -9.74
CA TRP A 47 -5.86 7.91 -8.32
C TRP A 47 -6.40 6.53 -7.92
N HIS A 48 -7.55 6.12 -8.48
CA HIS A 48 -8.07 4.76 -8.28
C HIS A 48 -7.15 3.70 -8.84
N TRP A 49 -6.65 3.91 -10.05
CA TRP A 49 -5.72 2.97 -10.68
C TRP A 49 -4.42 2.85 -9.88
N LEU A 50 -3.87 3.98 -9.42
CA LEU A 50 -2.65 3.99 -8.61
C LEU A 50 -2.84 3.19 -7.32
N PHE A 51 -3.94 3.42 -6.60
CA PHE A 51 -4.23 2.67 -5.37
C PHE A 51 -4.55 1.19 -5.63
N GLY A 52 -5.27 0.89 -6.71
CA GLY A 52 -5.56 -0.49 -7.11
C GLY A 52 -4.30 -1.28 -7.45
N VAL A 53 -3.39 -0.71 -8.25
CA VAL A 53 -2.09 -1.31 -8.57
C VAL A 53 -1.24 -1.49 -7.31
N TYR A 54 -1.25 -0.50 -6.42
CA TYR A 54 -0.58 -0.60 -5.13
C TYR A 54 -1.09 -1.79 -4.29
N LEU A 55 -2.42 -1.96 -4.16
CA LEU A 55 -3.00 -3.09 -3.44
C LEU A 55 -2.61 -4.44 -4.04
N VAL A 56 -2.65 -4.56 -5.37
CA VAL A 56 -2.20 -5.79 -6.06
C VAL A 56 -0.74 -6.09 -5.75
N TYR A 57 0.13 -5.08 -5.80
CA TYR A 57 1.54 -5.22 -5.44
C TYR A 57 1.73 -5.67 -3.98
N VAL A 58 1.02 -5.07 -3.02
CA VAL A 58 1.10 -5.46 -1.61
C VAL A 58 0.64 -6.91 -1.40
N ILE A 59 -0.44 -7.33 -2.04
CA ILE A 59 -0.94 -8.71 -1.97
C ILE A 59 0.09 -9.69 -2.54
N ILE A 60 0.61 -9.43 -3.73
CA ILE A 60 1.62 -10.29 -4.36
C ILE A 60 2.86 -10.40 -3.47
N THR A 61 3.34 -9.27 -2.95
CA THR A 61 4.52 -9.24 -2.08
C THR A 61 4.24 -9.99 -0.77
N GLY A 62 3.07 -9.77 -0.16
CA GLY A 62 2.67 -10.46 1.07
C GLY A 62 2.58 -11.98 0.88
N VAL A 63 1.95 -12.44 -0.20
CA VAL A 63 1.89 -13.87 -0.56
C VAL A 63 3.29 -14.41 -0.82
N HIS A 64 4.12 -13.69 -1.58
CA HIS A 64 5.50 -14.10 -1.86
C HIS A 64 6.33 -14.26 -0.57
N THR A 65 6.24 -13.30 0.35
CA THR A 65 6.92 -13.38 1.66
C THR A 65 6.42 -14.58 2.48
N LEU A 66 5.10 -14.82 2.53
CA LEU A 66 4.54 -15.97 3.25
C LEU A 66 4.97 -17.32 2.65
N LEU A 67 5.16 -17.38 1.32
CA LEU A 67 5.57 -18.61 0.63
C LEU A 67 7.08 -18.86 0.67
N MET A 68 7.90 -17.80 0.70
CA MET A 68 9.36 -17.92 0.62
C MET A 68 10.09 -17.83 1.96
N GLY A 69 9.44 -17.32 3.02
CA GLY A 69 10.06 -17.15 4.34
C GLY A 69 10.90 -15.88 4.42
#